data_AF-A0A7W0SWC5-F1
#
_entry.id   AF-A0A7W0SWC5-F1
#
_cell.length_a   1.000
_cell.length_b   1.000
_cell.length_c   1.000
_cell.angle_alpha   90.00
_cell.angle_beta   90.00
_cell.angle_gamma   90.00
#
_symmetry.space_group_name_H-M   'P 1'
#
loop_
_entity.id
_entity.type
_entity.pdbx_description
1 polymer ?
#
loop_
_entity_poly.entity_id
_entity_poly.type
_entity_poly.pdbx_seq_one_letter_code
_entity_poly.pdbx_strand_id
1 'polypeptide(L)' 'SRNNWLIAILVFGEGWHNNHHAFPSSARHGLARWQFDVSWWVIRGLERLRLVWNVRKPSPEQMARRRLEAEPA' A
#
# COMPACT_ATOMS: atom_id res chain seq x y z
N SER A 1 -3.87 14.06 1.96
CA SER A 1 -2.66 13.43 2.52
C SER A 1 -1.52 13.43 1.52
N ARG A 2 -0.26 13.39 1.96
CA ARG A 2 0.93 13.27 1.09
C ARG A 2 1.73 12.03 1.49
N ASN A 3 2.47 11.44 0.55
CA ASN A 3 3.45 10.41 0.85
C ASN A 3 4.73 11.07 1.40
N ASN A 4 5.32 10.49 2.44
CA ASN A 4 6.60 10.91 3.01
C ASN A 4 7.49 9.67 3.16
N TRP A 5 8.52 9.58 2.31
CA TRP A 5 9.38 8.40 2.23
C TRP A 5 10.27 8.23 3.47
N LEU A 6 10.70 9.32 4.11
CA LEU A 6 11.51 9.26 5.33
C LEU A 6 10.68 8.67 6.47
N ILE A 7 9.46 9.18 6.64
CA ILE A 7 8.49 8.64 7.60
C ILE A 7 8.18 7.18 7.25
N ALA A 8 7.98 6.85 5.97
CA ALA A 8 7.67 5.48 5.57
C ALA A 8 8.76 4.48 5.98
N ILE A 9 10.04 4.87 5.96
CA ILE A 9 11.12 4.02 6.43
C ILE A 9 11.11 3.91 7.96
N LEU A 10 10.97 5.04 8.68
CA LEU A 10 11.04 5.08 10.14
C LEU A 10 9.87 4.37 10.84
N VAL A 11 8.69 4.42 10.25
CA VAL A 11 7.47 3.78 10.77
C VAL A 11 6.97 2.67 9.85
N PHE A 12 7.91 1.92 9.26
CA PHE A 12 7.64 0.60 8.68
C PHE A 12 6.62 0.55 7.53
N GLY A 13 6.35 1.66 6.84
CA GLY A 13 5.47 1.77 5.68
C GLY A 13 4.34 2.80 5.84
N GLU A 14 4.05 3.25 7.06
CA GLU A 14 2.91 4.15 7.35
C GLU A 14 3.03 5.54 6.70
N GLY A 15 4.25 5.93 6.31
CA GLY A 15 4.51 7.18 5.57
C GLY A 15 4.01 7.19 4.13
N TRP A 16 3.58 6.06 3.56
CA TRP A 16 2.83 6.03 2.28
C TRP A 16 1.37 6.44 2.48
N HIS A 17 1.17 7.54 3.22
CA HIS A 17 -0.13 7.93 3.75
C HIS A 17 -1.11 8.32 2.62
N ASN A 18 -0.63 8.95 1.54
CA ASN A 18 -1.51 9.22 0.39
C ASN A 18 -1.98 7.92 -0.29
N ASN A 19 -1.10 6.92 -0.40
CA ASN A 19 -1.48 5.62 -0.95
C ASN A 19 -2.52 4.92 -0.06
N HIS A 20 -2.36 4.99 1.26
CA HIS A 20 -3.32 4.44 2.21
C HIS A 20 -4.70 5.08 2.03
N HIS A 21 -4.76 6.42 1.96
CA HIS A 21 -6.02 7.13 1.69
C HIS A 21 -6.61 6.81 0.30
N ALA A 22 -5.78 6.49 -0.69
CA ALA A 22 -6.26 6.07 -2.01
C ALA A 22 -6.93 4.69 -2.00
N PHE A 23 -6.44 3.77 -1.16
CA PHE A 23 -6.96 2.40 -1.01
C PHE A 23 -7.01 1.97 0.47
N PRO A 24 -7.97 2.48 1.26
CA PRO A 24 -7.99 2.30 2.73
C PRO A 24 -8.24 0.86 3.16
N SER A 25 -8.83 0.04 2.29
CA SER A 25 -9.03 -1.39 2.54
C SER A 25 -7.80 -2.24 2.21
N SER A 26 -6.73 -1.66 1.66
CA SER A 26 -5.53 -2.42 1.30
C SER A 26 -4.62 -2.64 2.50
N ALA A 27 -4.16 -3.88 2.66
CA ALA A 27 -3.10 -4.23 3.61
C ALA A 27 -1.69 -3.77 3.18
N ARG A 28 -1.55 -3.17 1.98
CA ARG A 28 -0.27 -2.73 1.41
C ARG A 28 -0.30 -1.22 1.22
N HIS A 29 0.56 -0.52 1.96
CA HIS A 29 0.72 0.93 1.90
C HIS A 29 1.63 1.35 0.73
N GLY A 30 2.72 0.61 0.51
CA GLY A 30 3.66 0.86 -0.58
C GLY A 30 3.20 0.27 -1.90
N LEU A 31 2.50 1.03 -2.75
CA LEU A 31 1.94 0.54 -4.02
C LEU A 31 2.98 0.42 -5.14
N ALA A 32 4.04 1.24 -5.13
CA ALA A 32 5.13 1.15 -6.08
C ALA A 32 6.17 0.10 -5.64
N ARG A 33 6.94 -0.44 -6.61
CA ARG A 33 7.94 -1.49 -6.34
C ARG A 33 9.08 -1.04 -5.42
N TRP A 34 9.41 0.25 -5.41
CA TRP A 34 10.48 0.85 -4.61
C TRP A 34 10.01 1.37 -3.25
N GLN A 35 8.70 1.31 -2.97
CA GLN A 35 8.15 1.80 -1.71
C GLN A 35 8.32 0.75 -0.63
N PHE A 36 9.23 1.03 0.30
CA PHE A 36 9.55 0.16 1.43
C PHE A 36 8.37 0.08 2.40
N ASP A 37 7.88 -1.12 2.66
CA ASP A 37 6.67 -1.37 3.46
C ASP A 37 6.86 -2.68 4.23
N VAL A 38 7.38 -2.55 5.46
CA VAL A 38 7.70 -3.68 6.33
C VAL A 38 6.42 -4.31 6.85
N SER A 39 5.40 -3.51 7.17
CA SER A 39 4.07 -3.99 7.57
C SER A 39 3.50 -4.94 6.51
N TRP A 40 3.60 -4.58 5.23
CA TRP A 40 3.18 -5.47 4.13
C TRP A 40 3.97 -6.78 4.09
N TRP A 41 5.29 -6.74 4.29
CA TRP A 41 6.11 -7.95 4.30
C TRP A 41 5.77 -8.89 5.46
N VAL A 42 5.50 -8.34 6.64
CA VAL A 42 5.05 -9.11 7.80
C VAL A 42 3.71 -9.77 7.50
N ILE A 43 2.70 -9.00 7.03
CA ILE A 43 1.38 -9.54 6.67
C ILE A 43 1.51 -10.63 5.60
N ARG A 44 2.40 -10.44 4.62
CA ARG A 44 2.66 -11.45 3.58
C ARG A 44 3.33 -12.70 4.08
N GLY A 45 4.24 -12.58 5.05
CA GLY A 45 4.83 -13.72 5.74
C GLY A 45 3.75 -14.52 6.47
N LEU A 46 2.90 -13.83 7.23
CA LEU A 46 1.78 -14.45 7.95
C LEU A 46 0.77 -15.10 6.99
N GLU A 47 0.46 -14.46 5.86
CA GLU A 47 -0.42 -15.02 4.80
C GLU A 47 0.18 -16.31 4.23
N ARG A 48 1.49 -16.33 3.98
CA ARG A 48 2.19 -17.52 3.45
C ARG A 48 2.25 -18.66 4.47
N LEU A 49 2.33 -18.33 5.76
CA LEU A 49 2.25 -19.29 6.86
C LEU A 49 0.79 -19.71 7.17
N ARG A 50 -0.20 -19.19 6.44
CA ARG A 50 -1.64 -19.41 6.66
C ARG A 50 -2.14 -18.96 8.05
N LEU A 51 -1.43 -18.02 8.68
CA LEU A 51 -1.83 -17.44 9.96
C LEU A 51 -2.87 -16.32 9.78
N VAL A 52 -2.89 -15.70 8.60
CA VAL A 52 -3.93 -14.74 8.20
C VAL A 52 -4.47 -15.11 6.82
N TRP A 53 -5.73 -14.76 6.57
CA TRP A 53 -6.41 -14.98 5.29
C TRP A 53 -7.20 -13.74 4.89
N ASN A 54 -7.70 -13.72 3.65
CA ASN A 54 -8.48 -12.61 3.08
C ASN A 54 -7.73 -11.26 3.06
N VAL A 55 -6.42 -11.29 2.80
CA VAL A 55 -5.59 -10.09 2.72
C VAL A 55 -5.92 -9.30 1.45
N ARG A 56 -6.42 -8.08 1.63
CA ARG A 56 -6.89 -7.23 0.52
C ARG A 56 -5.76 -6.39 -0.08
N LYS A 57 -5.73 -6.35 -1.40
CA LYS A 57 -4.88 -5.46 -2.22
C LYS A 57 -5.74 -4.84 -3.32
N PRO A 58 -5.43 -3.62 -3.77
CA PRO A 58 -6.11 -3.05 -4.93
C PRO A 58 -5.83 -3.90 -6.17
N SER A 59 -6.86 -4.13 -6.98
CA SER A 59 -6.70 -4.78 -8.28
C SER A 59 -5.94 -3.86 -9.24
N PRO A 60 -5.28 -4.41 -10.28
CA PRO A 60 -4.65 -3.60 -11.32
C PRO A 60 -5.60 -2.57 -11.96
N GLU A 61 -6.88 -2.95 -12.13
CA GLU A 61 -7.93 -2.08 -12.66
C GLU A 61 -8.26 -0.92 -11.71
N GLN A 62 -8.38 -1.19 -10.40
CA GLN A 62 -8.59 -0.16 -9.38
C GLN A 62 -7.40 0.83 -9.35
N MET A 63 -6.18 0.31 -9.48
CA MET A 63 -4.97 1.14 -9.57
C MET A 63 -4.94 1.99 -10.85
N ALA A 64 -5.31 1.42 -12.00
CA ALA A 64 -5.36 2.12 -13.27
C ALA A 64 -6.41 3.24 -13.26
N ARG A 65 -7.64 2.93 -12.80
CA ARG A 65 -8.72 3.90 -12.66
C ARG A 65 -8.31 5.09 -11.78
N ARG A 66 -7.68 4.83 -10.63
CA ARG A 66 -7.19 5.89 -9.73
C ARG A 66 -6.12 6.77 -10.36
N ARG A 67 -5.25 6.22 -11.22
CA ARG A 67 -4.26 7.02 -11.95
C ARG A 67 -4.93 7.97 -12.93
N LEU A 68 -5.91 7.47 -13.69
CA LEU A 68 -6.70 8.30 -14.60
C LEU A 68 -7.45 9.42 -13.86
N GLU A 69 -8.00 9.14 -12.68
CA GLU A 69 -8.67 10.15 -11.83
C GLU A 69 -7.70 11.19 -11.24
N ALA A 70 -6.40 10.86 -11.14
CA ALA A 70 -5.38 11.72 -10.55
C ALA A 70 -4.61 12.57 -11.57
N GLU A 71 -4.68 12.24 -12.86
CA GLU A 71 -4.13 13.06 -13.95
C GLU A 71 -5.15 14.17 -14.30
N PRO A 72 -4.81 15.46 -14.16
CA PRO A 72 -5.67 16.52 -14.67
C PRO A 72 -5.69 16.47 -16.20
N ALA A 73 -6.88 16.69 -16.77
CA ALA A 73 -7.10 16.78 -18.22
C ALA A 73 -6.33 17.94 -18.87
#